data_AF-A0A0G4EH67-F1
#
_entry.id   AF-A0A0G4EH67-F1
#
_cell.length_a   1.000
_cell.length_b   1.000
_cell.length_c   1.000
_cell.angle_alpha   90.00
_cell.angle_beta   90.00
_cell.angle_gamma   90.00
#
_symmetry.space_group_name_H-M   'P 1'
#
loop_
_entity.id
_entity.type
_entity.pdbx_description
1 polymer ?
#
loop_
_entity_poly.entity_id
_entity_poly.type
_entity_poly.pdbx_seq_one_letter_code
_entity_poly.pdbx_strand_id
1 'polypeptide(L)'
;MAVALLFAAVLGSHQANGFVLKSTSSLLPPSFPTTHPLRWNSARSGTVALSSTAVAEKVTEYPWQKLAGAYTAEDLAGDWRLPYGKIDQVKWEMMKLMGRMGDPSFPYYSAPLSPKLFLDRLFGGKEVLDEDEFKIKVERKWRFLMPVEGDVFRDEPEMCWQMWMAVRGVVEAPEDTEWSKKGERPFYEPNELPISTVMRRVNKEINQQGMHPGALEALWQWFSEGRAAINKEDVLNKLLVIIPEENLEDGTGLTSDNFYVALVDVIKQGIEAFDEEAYKQYHEEVTKERQTMQQLISKNAEWNRRRKAAAKRSAQDFQTYVQFLEKEAWLKAEKAANEQYGLPSKAVSSTS
;
A
#
# COMPACT_ATOMS: atom_id res chain seq x y z
N MET A 1 -64.36 -32.56 -2.15
CA MET A 1 -63.29 -33.15 -2.97
C MET A 1 -62.97 -32.31 -4.22
N ALA A 2 -62.69 -31.01 -4.07
CA ALA A 2 -62.27 -30.16 -5.20
C ALA A 2 -61.44 -28.92 -4.75
N VAL A 3 -60.67 -29.01 -3.67
CA VAL A 3 -59.81 -27.90 -3.18
C VAL A 3 -58.38 -28.36 -2.81
N ALA A 4 -58.03 -29.63 -3.02
CA ALA A 4 -56.73 -30.18 -2.65
C ALA A 4 -55.70 -30.25 -3.81
N LEU A 5 -55.96 -29.62 -4.96
CA LEU A 5 -55.12 -29.74 -6.17
C LEU A 5 -54.58 -28.41 -6.73
N LEU A 6 -54.57 -27.34 -5.92
CA LEU A 6 -53.98 -26.04 -6.30
C LEU A 6 -52.72 -25.67 -5.50
N PHE A 7 -52.24 -26.55 -4.61
CA PHE A 7 -51.03 -26.34 -3.80
C PHE A 7 -49.78 -27.09 -4.29
N ALA A 8 -49.88 -27.87 -5.36
CA ALA A 8 -48.75 -28.65 -5.90
C ALA A 8 -48.02 -27.99 -7.10
N ALA A 9 -48.49 -26.83 -7.59
CA ALA A 9 -47.90 -26.15 -8.76
C ALA A 9 -46.97 -24.96 -8.42
N VAL A 10 -46.81 -24.60 -7.14
CA VAL A 10 -45.95 -23.48 -6.70
C VAL A 10 -44.65 -23.95 -6.02
N LEU A 11 -44.46 -25.26 -5.83
CA LEU A 11 -43.27 -25.85 -5.19
C LEU A 11 -42.46 -26.78 -6.11
N GLY A 12 -42.56 -26.58 -7.43
CA GLY A 12 -41.91 -27.40 -8.45
C GLY A 12 -41.10 -26.61 -9.47
N SER A 13 -40.21 -25.73 -9.02
CA SER A 13 -39.11 -25.21 -9.85
C SER A 13 -37.87 -24.87 -9.02
N HIS A 14 -37.50 -25.77 -8.10
CA HIS A 14 -36.10 -25.88 -7.68
C HIS A 14 -35.32 -26.64 -8.77
N GLN A 15 -35.15 -26.01 -9.94
CA GLN A 15 -33.95 -26.24 -10.72
C GLN A 15 -32.90 -25.27 -10.21
N ALA A 16 -31.85 -25.85 -9.66
CA ALA A 16 -30.63 -25.19 -9.27
C ALA A 16 -30.01 -24.49 -10.49
N ASN A 17 -30.41 -23.25 -10.77
CA ASN A 17 -29.48 -22.26 -11.30
C ASN A 17 -28.60 -21.80 -10.14
N GLY A 18 -27.80 -22.75 -9.65
CA GLY A 18 -26.53 -22.39 -9.05
C GLY A 18 -25.77 -21.67 -10.14
N PHE A 19 -25.77 -20.33 -10.06
CA PHE A 19 -24.66 -19.57 -10.61
C PHE A 19 -23.46 -20.02 -9.77
N VAL A 20 -22.86 -21.12 -10.20
CA VAL A 20 -21.53 -21.52 -9.79
C VAL A 20 -20.68 -20.36 -10.29
N LEU A 21 -20.40 -19.42 -9.40
CA LEU A 21 -19.15 -18.68 -9.46
C LEU A 21 -18.08 -19.77 -9.42
N LYS A 22 -17.69 -20.26 -10.61
CA LYS A 22 -16.39 -20.88 -10.77
C LYS A 22 -15.45 -19.88 -10.13
N SER A 23 -14.82 -20.33 -9.05
CA SER A 23 -13.59 -19.77 -8.52
C SER A 23 -12.74 -19.33 -9.70
N THR A 24 -12.82 -18.04 -10.03
CA THR A 24 -11.88 -17.36 -10.92
C THR A 24 -10.74 -16.93 -10.02
N SER A 25 -10.01 -17.93 -9.54
CA SER A 25 -8.62 -17.81 -9.17
C SER A 25 -7.81 -17.60 -10.45
N SER A 26 -7.97 -16.44 -11.09
CA SER A 26 -7.14 -15.91 -12.18
C SER A 26 -7.77 -14.61 -12.70
N LEU A 27 -7.66 -13.53 -11.94
CA LEU A 27 -7.75 -12.19 -12.51
C LEU A 27 -6.35 -11.60 -12.42
N LEU A 28 -5.48 -12.15 -13.27
CA LEU A 28 -4.27 -11.49 -13.71
C LEU A 28 -4.70 -10.17 -14.35
N PRO A 29 -4.03 -9.04 -14.07
CA PRO A 29 -4.16 -7.87 -14.92
C PRO A 29 -3.73 -8.24 -16.35
N PRO A 30 -4.35 -7.67 -17.39
CA PRO A 30 -3.79 -7.77 -18.72
C PRO A 30 -2.39 -7.18 -18.70
N SER A 31 -1.41 -8.01 -19.02
CA SER A 31 -0.03 -7.63 -19.29
C SER A 31 0.00 -6.43 -20.23
N PHE A 32 0.90 -5.48 -19.96
CA PHE A 32 1.28 -4.41 -20.88
C PHE A 32 1.33 -4.91 -22.34
N PRO A 33 0.88 -4.14 -23.34
CA PRO A 33 1.17 -4.44 -24.72
C PRO A 33 2.70 -4.39 -24.92
N THR A 34 3.33 -5.57 -24.88
CA THR A 34 4.71 -5.83 -25.28
C THR A 34 4.82 -5.72 -26.80
N THR A 35 4.78 -4.51 -27.32
CA THR A 35 5.13 -4.24 -28.72
C THR A 35 6.03 -3.03 -28.82
N HIS A 36 7.27 -3.19 -28.39
CA HIS A 36 8.45 -2.76 -29.14
C HIS A 36 9.64 -3.57 -28.61
N PRO A 37 10.16 -4.56 -29.37
CA PRO A 37 11.44 -5.16 -29.01
C PRO A 37 12.50 -4.09 -29.26
N LEU A 38 12.98 -3.44 -28.19
CA LEU A 38 14.26 -2.76 -28.22
C LEU A 38 15.31 -3.85 -28.45
N ARG A 39 15.63 -4.05 -29.72
CA ARG A 39 16.62 -4.98 -30.22
C ARG A 39 17.98 -4.49 -29.73
N TRP A 40 18.42 -4.99 -28.58
CA TRP A 40 19.77 -4.79 -28.08
C TRP A 40 20.75 -5.42 -29.07
N ASN A 41 21.51 -4.58 -29.78
CA ASN A 41 22.64 -5.05 -30.58
C ASN A 41 23.78 -5.41 -29.62
N SER A 42 23.94 -6.69 -29.35
CA SER A 42 25.14 -7.25 -28.72
C SER A 42 26.31 -7.15 -29.71
N ALA A 43 27.07 -6.06 -29.66
CA ALA A 43 28.34 -5.95 -30.39
C ALA A 43 29.28 -4.93 -29.77
N ARG A 44 30.10 -5.39 -28.81
CA ARG A 44 31.57 -5.33 -28.82
C ARG A 44 32.09 -5.50 -27.39
N SER A 45 32.65 -6.68 -27.13
CA SER A 45 33.66 -6.86 -26.09
C SER A 45 34.88 -6.01 -26.48
N GLY A 46 34.95 -4.79 -25.96
CA GLY A 46 36.19 -4.03 -25.89
C GLY A 46 36.68 -4.11 -24.46
N THR A 47 37.71 -4.90 -24.22
CA THR A 47 38.49 -4.89 -22.98
C THR A 47 39.03 -3.47 -22.79
N VAL A 48 38.42 -2.71 -21.87
CA VAL A 48 38.98 -1.43 -21.43
C VAL A 48 39.71 -1.72 -20.11
N ALA A 49 41.03 -1.70 -20.20
CA ALA A 49 41.91 -1.70 -19.04
C ALA A 49 41.57 -0.47 -18.17
N LEU A 50 41.16 -0.71 -16.92
CA LEU A 50 41.01 0.31 -15.90
C LEU A 50 42.40 0.87 -15.57
N SER A 51 42.78 1.98 -16.19
CA SER A 51 43.90 2.78 -15.69
C SER A 51 43.44 3.58 -14.48
N SER A 52 43.74 3.06 -13.30
CA SER A 52 43.70 3.81 -12.05
C SER A 52 44.73 4.93 -12.14
N THR A 53 44.28 6.18 -12.38
CA THR A 53 44.91 7.47 -12.03
C THR A 53 44.39 8.54 -12.99
N ALA A 54 43.39 9.32 -12.56
CA ALA A 54 43.17 10.73 -12.93
C ALA A 54 41.73 11.17 -12.67
N VAL A 55 41.28 11.22 -11.41
CA VAL A 55 40.28 12.20 -10.96
C VAL A 55 40.60 12.57 -9.51
N ALA A 56 41.75 13.20 -9.30
CA ALA A 56 42.01 13.97 -8.10
C ALA A 56 42.23 15.41 -8.56
N GLU A 57 41.60 16.35 -7.84
CA GLU A 57 41.65 17.82 -8.02
C GLU A 57 40.63 18.47 -8.97
N LYS A 58 39.42 18.72 -8.44
CA LYS A 58 38.93 20.05 -8.04
C LYS A 58 37.44 19.97 -7.66
N VAL A 59 37.15 19.71 -6.39
CA VAL A 59 35.90 20.11 -5.72
C VAL A 59 36.30 20.66 -4.36
N THR A 60 36.72 21.92 -4.33
CA THR A 60 37.06 22.65 -3.09
C THR A 60 35.88 23.52 -2.67
N GLU A 61 34.74 22.90 -2.40
CA GLU A 61 33.67 23.36 -1.49
C GLU A 61 32.50 22.38 -1.59
N TYR A 62 32.18 21.71 -0.48
CA TYR A 62 30.99 20.86 -0.41
C TYR A 62 29.75 21.70 -0.04
N PRO A 63 28.55 21.47 -0.61
CA PRO A 63 27.36 22.29 -0.35
C PRO A 63 26.98 22.42 1.13
N TRP A 64 27.34 21.44 1.97
CA TRP A 64 27.11 21.46 3.42
C TRP A 64 28.15 22.22 4.23
N GLN A 65 29.25 22.70 3.64
CA GLN A 65 30.10 23.68 4.33
C GLN A 65 29.42 25.07 4.43
N LYS A 66 28.27 25.26 3.74
CA LYS A 66 27.29 26.32 4.03
C LYS A 66 26.22 25.94 5.06
N LEU A 67 26.15 24.68 5.51
CA LEU A 67 25.20 24.17 6.52
C LEU A 67 25.63 24.42 7.98
N ALA A 68 26.59 25.31 8.21
CA ALA A 68 26.81 25.89 9.54
C ALA A 68 25.65 26.82 9.97
N GLY A 69 24.68 27.10 9.09
CA GLY A 69 23.42 27.75 9.41
C GLY A 69 22.24 26.80 9.22
N ALA A 70 21.36 26.70 10.22
CA ALA A 70 20.08 26.00 10.10
C ALA A 70 19.27 26.55 8.91
N TYR A 71 18.64 25.68 8.12
CA TYR A 71 17.72 26.11 7.06
C TYR A 71 16.65 27.04 7.63
N THR A 72 16.38 28.15 6.93
CA THR A 72 15.22 28.98 7.24
C THR A 72 14.04 28.59 6.35
N ALA A 73 12.81 28.94 6.76
CA ALA A 73 11.62 28.69 5.94
C ALA A 73 11.68 29.42 4.58
N GLU A 74 12.40 30.54 4.51
CA GLU A 74 12.60 31.34 3.31
C GLU A 74 13.52 30.63 2.29
N ASP A 75 14.54 29.92 2.76
CA ASP A 75 15.47 29.15 1.91
C ASP A 75 14.79 27.96 1.20
N LEU A 76 13.65 27.54 1.73
CA LEU A 76 12.87 26.38 1.28
C LEU A 76 11.61 26.79 0.50
N ALA A 77 11.48 28.09 0.17
CA ALA A 77 10.36 28.60 -0.60
C ALA A 77 10.44 28.13 -2.07
N GLY A 78 9.48 27.30 -2.49
CA GLY A 78 9.32 26.89 -3.88
C GLY A 78 8.64 25.53 -4.02
N ASP A 79 9.21 24.53 -3.35
CA ASP A 79 8.62 23.20 -3.26
C ASP A 79 7.90 23.03 -1.92
N TRP A 80 6.78 22.31 -1.93
CA TRP A 80 5.97 22.10 -0.72
C TRP A 80 6.23 20.73 -0.06
N ARG A 81 7.06 19.89 -0.68
CA ARG A 81 7.39 18.54 -0.22
C ARG A 81 8.89 18.40 0.01
N LEU A 82 9.27 17.63 1.02
CA LEU A 82 10.63 17.11 1.15
C LEU A 82 11.08 16.46 -0.18
N PRO A 83 12.29 16.72 -0.68
CA PRO A 83 13.41 17.41 -0.02
C PRO A 83 13.52 18.90 -0.37
N TYR A 84 12.43 19.57 -0.74
CA TYR A 84 12.37 21.01 -1.04
C TYR A 84 13.36 21.46 -2.14
N GLY A 85 13.55 20.60 -3.15
CA GLY A 85 14.48 20.84 -4.25
C GLY A 85 15.97 20.85 -3.84
N LYS A 86 16.31 20.45 -2.61
CA LYS A 86 17.71 20.48 -2.10
C LYS A 86 18.49 19.19 -2.36
N ILE A 87 17.81 18.09 -2.69
CA ILE A 87 18.44 16.82 -3.08
C ILE A 87 18.09 16.56 -4.54
N ASP A 88 19.09 16.13 -5.32
CA ASP A 88 18.92 15.64 -6.68
C ASP A 88 17.85 14.54 -6.74
N GLN A 89 16.98 14.57 -7.76
CA GLN A 89 15.86 13.64 -7.87
C GLN A 89 16.30 12.17 -7.90
N VAL A 90 17.37 11.83 -8.64
CA VAL A 90 17.89 10.46 -8.71
C VAL A 90 18.42 10.05 -7.35
N LYS A 91 19.21 10.91 -6.70
CA LYS A 91 19.73 10.64 -5.36
C LYS A 91 18.60 10.45 -4.34
N TRP A 92 17.53 11.25 -4.44
CA TRP A 92 16.34 11.14 -3.59
C TRP A 92 15.61 9.80 -3.77
N GLU A 93 15.35 9.39 -5.02
CA GLU A 93 14.70 8.10 -5.30
C GLU A 93 15.57 6.92 -4.86
N MET A 94 16.88 7.00 -5.04
CA MET A 94 17.83 5.99 -4.55
C MET A 94 17.80 5.86 -3.03
N MET A 95 17.79 6.97 -2.31
CA MET A 95 17.67 6.98 -0.86
C MET A 95 16.35 6.32 -0.43
N LYS A 96 15.24 6.64 -1.10
CA LYS A 96 13.92 6.04 -0.81
C LYS A 96 13.89 4.54 -1.08
N LEU A 97 14.53 4.06 -2.15
CA LEU A 97 14.66 2.62 -2.42
C LEU A 97 15.43 1.93 -1.29
N MET A 98 16.62 2.45 -0.94
CA MET A 98 17.43 1.85 0.12
C MET A 98 16.75 1.85 1.48
N GLY A 99 16.10 2.95 1.84
CA GLY A 99 15.35 3.04 3.08
C GLY A 99 14.17 2.05 3.19
N ARG A 100 13.68 1.53 2.06
CA ARG A 100 12.64 0.49 2.01
C ARG A 100 13.21 -0.91 1.95
N MET A 101 14.34 -1.09 1.26
CA MET A 101 15.01 -2.36 1.03
C MET A 101 15.89 -2.81 2.21
N GLY A 102 16.38 -1.87 3.02
CA GLY A 102 17.22 -2.15 4.19
C GLY A 102 16.50 -2.86 5.34
N ASP A 103 17.27 -3.32 6.32
CA ASP A 103 16.77 -3.96 7.53
C ASP A 103 16.09 -2.92 8.42
N PRO A 104 14.80 -3.09 8.80
CA PRO A 104 14.09 -2.04 9.49
C PRO A 104 14.44 -2.08 10.99
N SER A 105 15.35 -1.20 11.42
CA SER A 105 15.54 -0.88 12.84
C SER A 105 14.51 0.16 13.28
N PHE A 106 13.28 -0.33 13.43
CA PHE A 106 12.13 0.53 13.73
C PHE A 106 12.32 1.25 15.08
N PRO A 107 12.01 2.56 15.17
CA PRO A 107 11.30 3.40 14.19
C PRO A 107 12.16 4.38 13.38
N TYR A 108 13.48 4.37 13.53
CA TYR A 108 14.31 5.50 13.13
C TYR A 108 15.02 5.29 11.79
N TYR A 109 15.63 4.12 11.60
CA TYR A 109 16.55 3.91 10.49
C TYR A 109 16.48 2.52 9.86
N SER A 110 17.00 2.42 8.65
CA SER A 110 17.28 1.17 7.97
C SER A 110 18.78 0.86 8.03
N ALA A 111 19.14 -0.31 8.56
CA ALA A 111 20.49 -0.83 8.48
C ALA A 111 20.71 -1.57 7.15
N PRO A 112 21.96 -1.81 6.73
CA PRO A 112 22.27 -2.72 5.64
C PRO A 112 21.65 -4.10 5.86
N LEU A 113 21.17 -4.69 4.77
CA LEU A 113 20.45 -5.96 4.82
C LEU A 113 21.29 -7.06 4.16
N SER A 114 21.43 -8.19 4.85
CA SER A 114 22.07 -9.37 4.26
C SER A 114 21.23 -9.90 3.08
N PRO A 115 21.86 -10.47 2.02
CA PRO A 115 21.14 -11.00 0.87
C PRO A 115 20.06 -12.01 1.25
N LYS A 116 20.34 -12.87 2.23
CA LYS A 116 19.40 -13.86 2.72
C LYS A 116 18.15 -13.23 3.30
N LEU A 117 18.31 -12.25 4.20
CA LEU A 117 17.17 -11.55 4.80
C LEU A 117 16.41 -10.72 3.77
N PHE A 118 17.12 -10.11 2.81
CA PHE A 118 16.48 -9.41 1.69
C PHE A 118 15.59 -10.35 0.88
N LEU A 119 16.09 -11.53 0.51
CA LEU A 119 15.32 -12.51 -0.26
C LEU A 119 14.14 -13.05 0.54
N ASP A 120 14.33 -13.36 1.82
CA ASP A 120 13.24 -13.85 2.68
C ASP A 120 12.16 -12.76 2.85
N ARG A 121 12.54 -11.48 2.91
CA ARG A 121 11.59 -10.37 2.95
C ARG A 121 10.89 -10.16 1.61
N LEU A 122 11.62 -10.24 0.50
CA LEU A 122 11.10 -10.00 -0.85
C LEU A 122 10.20 -11.14 -1.31
N PHE A 123 10.62 -12.38 -1.14
CA PHE A 123 9.90 -13.55 -1.61
C PHE A 123 8.95 -14.11 -0.54
N GLY A 124 9.27 -13.95 0.74
CA GLY A 124 8.57 -14.65 1.82
C GLY A 124 8.85 -16.14 1.72
N GLY A 125 7.79 -16.91 1.45
CA GLY A 125 7.89 -18.36 1.19
C GLY A 125 7.76 -18.77 -0.28
N LYS A 126 7.79 -17.80 -1.22
CA LYS A 126 7.71 -18.09 -2.66
C LYS A 126 9.10 -18.25 -3.27
N GLU A 127 9.22 -18.96 -4.39
CA GLU A 127 10.46 -19.01 -5.18
C GLU A 127 10.43 -18.06 -6.37
N VAL A 128 9.24 -17.67 -6.81
CA VAL A 128 9.01 -16.83 -8.00
C VAL A 128 8.10 -15.65 -7.63
N LEU A 129 8.39 -14.50 -8.21
CA LEU A 129 7.66 -13.25 -8.00
C LEU A 129 7.35 -12.61 -9.36
N ASP A 130 6.13 -12.11 -9.54
CA ASP A 130 5.76 -11.29 -10.69
C ASP A 130 6.04 -9.79 -10.42
N GLU A 131 5.89 -8.99 -11.48
CA GLU A 131 6.14 -7.55 -11.45
C GLU A 131 5.23 -6.81 -10.46
N ASP A 132 3.93 -7.15 -10.46
CA ASP A 132 2.96 -6.48 -9.60
C ASP A 132 3.20 -6.79 -8.12
N GLU A 133 3.49 -8.05 -7.78
CA GLU A 133 3.83 -8.43 -6.42
C GLU A 133 5.13 -7.76 -5.94
N PHE A 134 6.12 -7.63 -6.83
CA PHE A 134 7.34 -6.87 -6.57
C PHE A 134 7.02 -5.41 -6.24
N LYS A 135 6.33 -4.71 -7.16
CA LYS A 135 5.99 -3.30 -7.02
C LYS A 135 5.17 -3.03 -5.77
N ILE A 136 4.14 -3.86 -5.51
CA ILE A 136 3.31 -3.75 -4.31
C ILE A 136 4.13 -3.95 -3.04
N LYS A 137 5.07 -4.90 -3.02
CA LYS A 137 5.92 -5.15 -1.85
C LYS A 137 6.82 -3.96 -1.55
N VAL A 138 7.59 -3.53 -2.54
CA VAL A 138 8.58 -2.45 -2.38
C VAL A 138 7.89 -1.12 -2.09
N GLU A 139 6.87 -0.75 -2.86
CA GLU A 139 6.22 0.57 -2.74
C GLU A 139 5.25 0.66 -1.55
N ARG A 140 4.40 -0.37 -1.36
CA ARG A 140 3.23 -0.28 -0.45
C ARG A 140 3.40 -1.03 0.85
N LYS A 141 4.09 -2.18 0.86
CA LYS A 141 4.22 -3.01 2.07
C LYS A 141 5.44 -2.61 2.90
N TRP A 142 6.57 -2.35 2.26
CA TRP A 142 7.79 -1.96 2.96
C TRP A 142 7.76 -0.49 3.29
N ARG A 143 7.87 -0.17 4.58
CA ARG A 143 7.97 1.22 5.04
C ARG A 143 9.38 1.72 4.81
N PHE A 144 9.49 2.94 4.30
CA PHE A 144 10.71 3.71 4.29
C PHE A 144 11.14 4.05 5.72
N LEU A 145 12.42 3.85 5.99
CA LEU A 145 13.18 4.35 7.13
C LEU A 145 14.47 4.98 6.61
N MET A 146 15.03 5.98 7.29
CA MET A 146 16.26 6.63 6.81
C MET A 146 17.44 5.65 6.79
N PRO A 147 18.19 5.54 5.68
CA PRO A 147 19.46 4.80 5.70
C PRO A 147 20.47 5.53 6.59
N VAL A 148 21.16 4.79 7.46
CA VAL A 148 22.15 5.34 8.42
C VAL A 148 23.58 4.96 8.08
N GLU A 149 23.79 3.84 7.39
CA GLU A 149 25.14 3.36 7.05
C GLU A 149 25.50 3.68 5.60
N GLY A 150 26.72 4.19 5.42
CA GLY A 150 27.32 4.58 4.14
C GLY A 150 27.61 6.08 4.06
N ASP A 151 28.51 6.42 3.14
CA ASP A 151 28.99 7.79 2.91
C ASP A 151 28.11 8.56 1.92
N VAL A 152 27.39 7.85 1.04
CA VAL A 152 26.57 8.47 -0.01
C VAL A 152 25.40 9.27 0.55
N PHE A 153 24.73 8.75 1.58
CA PHE A 153 23.57 9.39 2.22
C PHE A 153 23.87 9.92 3.62
N ARG A 154 25.13 10.26 3.91
CA ARG A 154 25.55 10.62 5.26
C ARG A 154 24.80 11.83 5.81
N ASP A 155 24.62 12.85 4.98
CA ASP A 155 24.12 14.17 5.42
C ASP A 155 22.61 14.33 5.14
N GLU A 156 22.06 13.59 4.18
CA GLU A 156 20.67 13.72 3.74
C GLU A 156 19.62 13.46 4.84
N PRO A 157 19.77 12.44 5.72
CA PRO A 157 18.87 12.25 6.83
C PRO A 157 18.82 13.50 7.71
N GLU A 158 19.99 14.09 8.00
CA GLU A 158 20.09 15.29 8.83
C GLU A 158 19.41 16.49 8.20
N MET A 159 19.74 16.70 6.93
CA MET A 159 19.16 17.74 6.11
C MET A 159 17.63 17.66 6.08
N CYS A 160 17.07 16.45 5.92
CA CYS A 160 15.63 16.24 5.84
C CYS A 160 14.88 16.66 7.12
N TRP A 161 15.39 16.31 8.30
CA TRP A 161 14.70 16.67 9.54
C TRP A 161 14.86 18.16 9.89
N GLN A 162 16.02 18.75 9.61
CA GLN A 162 16.23 20.20 9.75
C GLN A 162 15.30 21.00 8.84
N MET A 163 15.23 20.65 7.55
CA MET A 163 14.30 21.30 6.61
C MET A 163 12.84 21.15 7.03
N TRP A 164 12.46 19.95 7.50
CA TRP A 164 11.10 19.68 7.96
C TRP A 164 10.71 20.56 9.17
N MET A 165 11.64 20.75 10.11
CA MET A 165 11.46 21.61 11.28
C MET A 165 11.38 23.08 10.88
N ALA A 166 12.27 23.54 10.01
CA ALA A 166 12.33 24.92 9.54
C ALA A 166 11.01 25.39 8.91
N VAL A 167 10.46 24.60 7.98
CA VAL A 167 9.18 24.91 7.30
C VAL A 167 8.00 24.97 8.27
N ARG A 168 8.09 24.26 9.39
CA ARG A 168 6.99 24.13 10.36
C ARG A 168 7.20 24.98 11.62
N GLY A 169 8.28 25.77 11.68
CA GLY A 169 8.62 26.57 12.84
C GLY A 169 8.81 25.75 14.12
N VAL A 170 9.29 24.51 13.99
CA VAL A 170 9.50 23.60 15.12
C VAL A 170 10.89 23.81 15.70
N VAL A 171 10.97 23.89 17.02
CA VAL A 171 12.22 23.97 17.80
C VAL A 171 12.51 22.60 18.41
N GLU A 172 13.80 22.27 18.50
CA GLU A 172 14.26 21.03 19.11
C GLU A 172 13.96 21.03 20.61
N ALA A 173 13.33 19.94 21.08
CA ALA A 173 13.11 19.67 22.49
C ALA A 173 14.03 18.53 22.97
N PRO A 174 14.36 18.46 24.27
CA PRO A 174 15.16 17.37 24.82
C PRO A 174 14.48 16.00 24.63
N GLU A 175 15.28 14.95 24.44
CA GLU A 175 14.77 13.58 24.24
C GLU A 175 14.21 12.94 25.52
N ASP A 176 13.22 12.05 25.32
CA ASP A 176 12.49 11.32 26.36
C ASP A 176 13.30 10.13 26.94
N THR A 177 14.54 10.34 27.38
CA THR A 177 15.38 9.23 27.89
C THR A 177 15.05 8.82 29.33
N GLU A 178 14.57 9.76 30.16
CA GLU A 178 14.35 9.50 31.60
C GLU A 178 12.87 9.37 32.00
N TRP A 179 11.98 10.14 31.39
CA TRP A 179 10.57 10.25 31.80
C TRP A 179 9.70 9.06 31.37
N SER A 180 10.07 8.38 30.27
CA SER A 180 9.36 7.18 29.80
C SER A 180 9.38 6.03 30.81
N LYS A 181 10.39 5.96 31.69
CA LYS A 181 10.49 4.96 32.77
C LYS A 181 9.51 5.21 33.92
N LYS A 182 8.98 6.43 34.07
CA LYS A 182 8.05 6.81 35.16
C LYS A 182 6.59 6.97 34.72
N GLY A 183 6.29 6.80 33.43
CA GLY A 183 4.92 6.92 32.89
C GLY A 183 4.41 8.35 32.80
N GLU A 184 5.22 9.34 33.18
CA GLU A 184 4.97 10.76 33.00
C GLU A 184 5.42 11.15 31.58
N ARG A 185 4.51 11.74 30.80
CA ARG A 185 4.88 12.32 29.49
C ARG A 185 5.31 13.75 29.72
N PRO A 186 6.51 14.17 29.28
CA PRO A 186 6.89 15.56 29.37
C PRO A 186 5.92 16.41 28.54
N PHE A 187 5.65 17.60 29.08
CA PHE A 187 4.87 18.61 28.40
C PHE A 187 5.81 19.39 27.48
N TYR A 188 5.56 19.33 26.18
CA TYR A 188 6.26 20.13 25.18
C TYR A 188 5.38 21.32 24.79
N GLU A 189 5.99 22.47 24.51
CA GLU A 189 5.26 23.55 23.87
C GLU A 189 4.73 23.11 22.49
N PRO A 190 3.66 23.73 21.95
CA PRO A 190 3.05 23.29 20.69
C PRO A 190 4.00 23.23 19.48
N ASN A 191 5.08 24.00 19.50
CA ASN A 191 6.13 24.10 18.49
C ASN A 191 7.43 23.39 18.89
N GLU A 192 7.46 22.67 20.01
CA GLU A 192 8.64 21.94 20.48
C GLU A 192 8.47 20.43 20.23
N LEU A 193 9.46 19.80 19.61
CA LEU A 193 9.44 18.35 19.40
C LEU A 193 10.83 17.74 19.59
N PRO A 194 10.92 16.55 20.22
CA PRO A 194 12.15 15.75 20.21
C PRO A 194 12.52 15.32 18.78
N ILE A 195 13.82 15.25 18.49
CA ILE A 195 14.36 14.83 17.18
C ILE A 195 13.80 13.45 16.77
N SER A 196 13.69 12.51 17.70
CA SER A 196 13.12 11.18 17.50
C SER A 196 11.68 11.23 16.98
N THR A 197 10.90 12.22 17.40
CA THR A 197 9.55 12.47 16.90
C THR A 197 9.57 13.12 15.53
N VAL A 198 10.49 14.05 15.30
CA VAL A 198 10.70 14.68 13.99
C VAL A 198 11.09 13.63 12.95
N MET A 199 12.10 12.80 13.22
CA MET A 199 12.54 11.72 12.32
C MET A 199 11.40 10.77 11.95
N ARG A 200 10.54 10.39 12.92
CA ARG A 200 9.35 9.56 12.64
C ARG A 200 8.35 10.25 11.72
N ARG A 201 8.16 11.56 11.87
CA ARG A 201 7.26 12.36 11.01
C ARG A 201 7.84 12.51 9.61
N VAL A 202 9.14 12.76 9.49
CA VAL A 202 9.88 12.80 8.22
C VAL A 202 9.76 11.47 7.49
N ASN A 203 10.05 10.34 8.16
CA ASN A 203 9.88 9.00 7.58
C ASN A 203 8.45 8.77 7.10
N LYS A 204 7.45 9.21 7.86
CA LYS A 204 6.03 9.10 7.47
C LYS A 204 5.71 9.95 6.24
N GLU A 205 6.23 11.17 6.16
CA GLU A 205 6.01 12.06 5.02
C GLU A 205 6.65 11.51 3.74
N ILE A 206 7.89 11.02 3.83
CA ILE A 206 8.57 10.35 2.71
C ILE A 206 7.81 9.09 2.28
N ASN A 207 7.28 8.31 3.23
CA ASN A 207 6.41 7.17 2.92
C ASN A 207 5.17 7.55 2.11
N GLN A 208 4.57 8.72 2.38
CA GLN A 208 3.39 9.22 1.68
C GLN A 208 3.68 9.70 0.26
N GLN A 209 4.93 10.08 -0.04
CA GLN A 209 5.32 10.48 -1.38
C GLN A 209 5.35 9.31 -2.37
N GLY A 210 5.53 8.09 -1.88
CA GLY A 210 5.71 6.91 -2.73
C GLY A 210 7.06 6.89 -3.45
N MET A 211 7.19 5.99 -4.41
CA MET A 211 8.36 5.85 -5.27
C MET A 211 8.06 6.43 -6.65
N HIS A 212 9.07 7.00 -7.31
CA HIS A 212 8.92 7.37 -8.72
C HIS A 212 8.69 6.10 -9.56
N PRO A 213 7.64 6.04 -10.41
CA PRO A 213 7.32 4.81 -11.14
C PRO A 213 8.45 4.34 -12.07
N GLY A 214 9.14 5.28 -12.73
CA GLY A 214 10.30 4.96 -13.57
C GLY A 214 11.49 4.36 -12.80
N ALA A 215 11.71 4.78 -11.54
CA ALA A 215 12.74 4.19 -10.69
C ALA A 215 12.37 2.76 -10.28
N LEU A 216 11.10 2.56 -9.92
CA LEU A 216 10.59 1.23 -9.56
C LEU A 216 10.61 0.26 -10.75
N GLU A 217 10.26 0.76 -11.94
CA GLU A 217 10.35 0.00 -13.20
C GLU A 217 11.80 -0.39 -13.52
N ALA A 218 12.73 0.56 -13.45
CA ALA A 218 14.14 0.28 -13.71
C ALA A 218 14.74 -0.73 -12.73
N LEU A 219 14.36 -0.65 -11.44
CA LEU A 219 14.77 -1.65 -10.46
C LEU A 219 14.20 -3.04 -10.79
N TRP A 220 12.93 -3.12 -11.18
CA TRP A 220 12.33 -4.38 -11.64
C TRP A 220 13.07 -4.94 -12.85
N GLN A 221 13.29 -4.13 -13.88
CA GLN A 221 14.00 -4.53 -15.09
C GLN A 221 15.43 -4.98 -14.81
N TRP A 222 16.10 -4.36 -13.84
CA TRP A 222 17.42 -4.79 -13.39
C TRP A 222 17.41 -6.22 -12.83
N PHE A 223 16.40 -6.58 -12.02
CA PHE A 223 16.25 -7.93 -11.50
C PHE A 223 15.76 -8.93 -12.56
N SER A 224 14.81 -8.52 -13.40
CA SER A 224 14.12 -9.41 -14.33
C SER A 224 14.85 -9.63 -15.65
N GLU A 225 15.68 -8.68 -16.08
CA GLU A 225 16.33 -8.67 -17.40
C GLU A 225 15.30 -8.84 -18.53
N GLY A 226 14.12 -8.20 -18.38
CA GLY A 226 13.02 -8.28 -19.35
C GLY A 226 12.15 -9.54 -19.25
N ARG A 227 12.35 -10.38 -18.22
CA ARG A 227 11.48 -11.54 -17.96
C ARG A 227 10.20 -11.12 -17.23
N ALA A 228 9.13 -11.86 -17.46
CA ALA A 228 7.84 -11.61 -16.82
C ALA A 228 7.82 -11.92 -15.31
N ALA A 229 8.78 -12.71 -14.82
CA ALA A 229 8.90 -13.09 -13.42
C ALA A 229 10.38 -13.24 -13.03
N ILE A 230 10.66 -13.05 -11.74
CA ILE A 230 11.98 -13.21 -11.14
C ILE A 230 12.03 -14.40 -10.19
N ASN A 231 13.15 -15.10 -10.19
CA ASN A 231 13.41 -16.23 -9.30
C ASN A 231 14.31 -15.80 -8.13
N LYS A 232 14.14 -16.44 -6.97
CA LYS A 232 14.92 -16.17 -5.76
C LYS A 232 16.43 -16.30 -5.99
N GLU A 233 16.84 -17.32 -6.73
CA GLU A 233 18.26 -17.61 -7.03
C GLU A 233 18.89 -16.56 -7.95
N ASP A 234 18.16 -16.10 -8.97
CA ASP A 234 18.66 -15.06 -9.89
C ASP A 234 18.87 -13.72 -9.16
N VAL A 235 17.95 -13.38 -8.26
CA VAL A 235 18.04 -12.19 -7.42
C VAL A 235 19.24 -12.31 -6.47
N LEU A 236 19.45 -13.48 -5.86
CA LEU A 236 20.61 -13.73 -5.01
C LEU A 236 21.92 -13.49 -5.76
N ASN A 237 22.05 -14.08 -6.95
CA ASN A 237 23.26 -13.96 -7.77
C ASN A 237 23.55 -12.49 -8.11
N LYS A 238 22.52 -11.71 -8.46
CA LYS A 238 22.67 -10.26 -8.72
C LYS A 238 23.10 -9.48 -7.48
N LEU A 239 22.57 -9.81 -6.31
CA LEU A 239 22.96 -9.16 -5.05
C LEU A 239 24.41 -9.48 -4.68
N LEU A 240 24.86 -10.71 -4.89
CA LEU A 240 26.23 -11.11 -4.62
C LEU A 240 27.26 -10.43 -5.54
N VAL A 241 26.85 -9.99 -6.74
CA VAL A 241 27.74 -9.24 -7.65
C VAL A 241 27.98 -7.81 -7.16
N ILE A 242 27.01 -7.20 -6.49
CA ILE A 242 27.11 -5.79 -6.05
C ILE A 242 27.66 -5.65 -4.63
N ILE A 243 27.68 -6.73 -3.84
CA ILE A 243 28.19 -6.70 -2.47
C ILE A 243 29.66 -7.12 -2.50
N PRO A 244 30.59 -6.25 -2.06
CA PRO A 244 32.00 -6.60 -1.90
C PRO A 244 32.18 -7.80 -0.97
N GLU A 245 33.20 -8.63 -1.23
CA GLU A 245 33.51 -9.80 -0.41
C GLU A 245 33.71 -9.43 1.06
N GLU A 246 34.37 -8.30 1.34
CA GLU A 246 34.58 -7.76 2.70
C GLU A 246 33.25 -7.58 3.47
N ASN A 247 32.21 -7.07 2.81
CA ASN A 247 30.90 -6.86 3.45
C ASN A 247 30.10 -8.17 3.65
N LEU A 248 30.41 -9.21 2.87
CA LEU A 248 29.84 -10.54 3.06
C LEU A 248 30.49 -11.22 4.28
N GLU A 249 31.80 -11.06 4.47
CA GLU A 249 32.55 -11.58 5.61
C GLU A 249 32.14 -10.90 6.92
N ASP A 250 31.98 -9.58 6.90
CA ASP A 250 31.56 -8.78 8.07
C ASP A 250 30.06 -8.89 8.39
N GLY A 251 29.27 -9.51 7.50
CA GLY A 251 27.83 -9.70 7.67
C GLY A 251 26.99 -8.43 7.52
N THR A 252 27.60 -7.31 7.10
CA THR A 252 26.93 -6.03 6.83
C THR A 252 26.05 -6.11 5.58
N GLY A 253 26.43 -6.88 4.56
CA GLY A 253 25.60 -7.12 3.38
C GLY A 253 25.46 -5.89 2.47
N LEU A 254 24.23 -5.60 2.02
CA LEU A 254 23.96 -4.54 1.05
C LEU A 254 23.94 -3.15 1.71
N THR A 255 25.06 -2.44 1.61
CA THR A 255 25.21 -1.05 2.08
C THR A 255 24.63 -0.05 1.07
N SER A 256 24.37 1.17 1.55
CA SER A 256 23.83 2.23 0.69
C SER A 256 24.80 2.68 -0.41
N ASP A 257 26.10 2.68 -0.13
CA ASP A 257 27.14 3.08 -1.08
C ASP A 257 27.23 2.12 -2.27
N ASN A 258 27.29 0.82 -2.00
CA ASN A 258 27.40 -0.20 -3.04
C ASN A 258 26.15 -0.24 -3.90
N PHE A 259 24.98 -0.12 -3.27
CA PHE A 259 23.72 -0.02 -3.99
C PHE A 259 23.66 1.22 -4.87
N TYR A 260 24.11 2.37 -4.35
CA TYR A 260 24.13 3.61 -5.11
C TYR A 260 25.02 3.50 -6.35
N VAL A 261 26.26 3.05 -6.18
CA VAL A 261 27.22 2.89 -7.28
C VAL A 261 26.70 1.92 -8.35
N ALA A 262 26.08 0.81 -7.94
CA ALA A 262 25.60 -0.20 -8.88
C ALA A 262 24.36 0.22 -9.69
N LEU A 263 23.49 1.06 -9.12
CA LEU A 263 22.15 1.29 -9.68
C LEU A 263 21.84 2.74 -10.04
N VAL A 264 22.69 3.71 -9.68
CA VAL A 264 22.41 5.13 -9.96
C VAL A 264 22.12 5.40 -11.45
N ASP A 265 22.93 4.82 -12.35
CA ASP A 265 22.74 5.00 -13.80
C ASP A 265 21.49 4.28 -14.32
N VAL A 266 21.19 3.11 -13.76
CA VAL A 266 20.00 2.31 -14.11
C VAL A 266 18.73 3.08 -13.73
N ILE A 267 18.70 3.61 -12.51
CA ILE A 267 17.56 4.38 -12.01
C ILE A 267 17.43 5.72 -12.72
N LYS A 268 18.54 6.39 -13.00
CA LYS A 268 18.55 7.63 -13.79
C LYS A 268 17.92 7.41 -15.18
N GLN A 269 18.34 6.38 -15.89
CA GLN A 269 17.76 6.02 -17.19
C GLN A 269 16.27 5.69 -17.08
N GLY A 270 15.86 5.00 -16.01
CA GLY A 270 14.45 4.71 -15.73
C GLY A 270 13.59 5.95 -15.50
N ILE A 271 14.13 6.93 -14.78
CA ILE A 271 13.45 8.21 -14.55
C ILE A 271 13.37 9.03 -15.85
N GLU A 272 14.45 9.09 -16.62
CA GLU A 272 14.50 9.84 -17.89
C GLU A 272 13.60 9.22 -18.98
N ALA A 273 13.46 7.88 -19.00
CA ALA A 273 12.60 7.18 -19.94
C ALA A 273 11.11 7.16 -19.53
N PHE A 274 10.77 7.71 -18.37
CA PHE A 274 9.41 7.66 -17.84
C PHE A 274 8.48 8.64 -18.56
N ASP A 275 7.45 8.11 -19.20
CA ASP A 275 6.39 8.90 -19.81
C ASP A 275 5.30 9.24 -18.78
N GLU A 276 5.36 10.47 -18.28
CA GLU A 276 4.41 10.98 -17.28
C GLU A 276 2.98 11.09 -17.84
N GLU A 277 2.81 11.42 -19.12
CA GLU A 277 1.50 11.61 -19.73
C GLU A 277 0.79 10.26 -19.91
N ALA A 278 1.50 9.27 -20.43
CA ALA A 278 0.98 7.91 -20.54
C ALA A 278 0.62 7.34 -19.17
N TYR A 279 1.45 7.58 -18.15
CA TYR A 279 1.18 7.13 -16.79
C TYR A 279 -0.07 7.78 -16.19
N LYS A 280 -0.27 9.10 -16.39
CA LYS A 280 -1.46 9.81 -15.94
C LYS A 280 -2.72 9.24 -16.58
N GLN A 281 -2.71 9.01 -17.89
CA GLN A 281 -3.85 8.43 -18.62
C GLN A 281 -4.22 7.06 -18.09
N TYR A 282 -3.23 6.17 -17.94
CA TYR A 282 -3.43 4.85 -17.33
C TYR A 282 -4.05 4.95 -15.93
N HIS A 283 -3.52 5.81 -15.07
CA HIS A 283 -4.02 5.95 -13.70
C HIS A 283 -5.45 6.49 -13.66
N GLU A 284 -5.80 7.41 -14.55
CA GLU A 284 -7.18 7.89 -14.70
C GLU A 284 -8.14 6.77 -15.11
N GLU A 285 -7.75 5.95 -16.08
CA GLU A 285 -8.54 4.80 -16.53
C GLU A 285 -8.76 3.79 -15.40
N VAL A 286 -7.68 3.36 -14.73
CA VAL A 286 -7.76 2.44 -13.59
C VAL A 286 -8.61 3.02 -12.46
N THR A 287 -8.53 4.33 -12.22
CA THR A 287 -9.35 5.00 -11.20
C THR A 287 -10.83 4.98 -11.59
N LYS A 288 -11.16 5.29 -12.85
CA LYS A 288 -12.53 5.22 -13.38
C LYS A 288 -13.10 3.80 -13.29
N GLU A 289 -12.32 2.79 -13.64
CA GLU A 289 -12.71 1.39 -13.52
C GLU A 289 -12.98 0.99 -12.07
N ARG A 290 -12.08 1.34 -11.14
CA ARG A 290 -12.26 1.07 -9.70
C ARG A 290 -13.49 1.77 -9.13
N GLN A 291 -13.72 3.03 -9.49
CA GLN A 291 -14.92 3.77 -9.09
C GLN A 291 -16.18 3.09 -9.60
N THR A 292 -16.17 2.65 -10.86
CA THR A 292 -17.29 1.93 -11.49
C THR A 292 -17.56 0.61 -10.77
N MET A 293 -16.53 -0.19 -10.50
CA MET A 293 -16.66 -1.44 -9.73
C MET A 293 -17.22 -1.17 -8.33
N GLN A 294 -16.73 -0.15 -7.63
CA GLN A 294 -17.20 0.18 -6.29
C GLN A 294 -18.66 0.65 -6.28
N GLN A 295 -19.09 1.35 -7.32
CA GLN A 295 -20.50 1.69 -7.54
C GLN A 295 -21.37 0.45 -7.80
N LEU A 296 -20.87 -0.53 -8.55
CA LEU A 296 -21.60 -1.80 -8.76
C LEU A 296 -21.71 -2.60 -7.46
N ILE A 297 -20.64 -2.67 -6.67
CA ILE A 297 -20.64 -3.32 -5.36
C ILE A 297 -21.64 -2.64 -4.42
N SER A 298 -21.66 -1.30 -4.37
CA SER A 298 -22.60 -0.56 -3.51
C SER A 298 -24.05 -0.72 -3.94
N LYS A 299 -24.35 -0.69 -5.25
CA LYS A 299 -25.68 -0.98 -5.80
C LYS A 299 -26.14 -2.40 -5.49
N ASN A 300 -25.26 -3.40 -5.62
CA ASN A 300 -25.57 -4.78 -5.24
C ASN A 300 -25.82 -4.93 -3.74
N ALA A 301 -25.04 -4.26 -2.90
CA ALA A 301 -25.25 -4.24 -1.46
C ALA A 301 -26.61 -3.59 -1.11
N GLU A 302 -26.97 -2.49 -1.75
CA GLU A 302 -28.24 -1.82 -1.57
C GLU A 302 -29.43 -2.68 -2.03
N TRP A 303 -29.32 -3.32 -3.21
CA TRP A 303 -30.32 -4.26 -3.69
C TRP A 303 -30.55 -5.41 -2.70
N ASN A 304 -29.47 -5.98 -2.16
CA ASN A 304 -29.55 -7.03 -1.14
C ASN A 304 -30.24 -6.55 0.14
N ARG A 305 -29.98 -5.30 0.58
CA ARG A 305 -30.66 -4.69 1.73
C ARG A 305 -32.15 -4.51 1.46
N ARG A 306 -32.53 -3.95 0.30
CA ARG A 306 -33.93 -3.75 -0.11
C ARG A 306 -34.67 -5.09 -0.19
N ARG A 307 -34.04 -6.12 -0.78
CA ARG A 307 -34.62 -7.47 -0.89
C ARG A 307 -34.88 -8.08 0.49
N LYS A 308 -33.93 -7.99 1.42
CA LYS A 308 -34.11 -8.46 2.81
C LYS A 308 -35.24 -7.72 3.53
N ALA A 309 -35.31 -6.40 3.37
CA ALA A 309 -36.38 -5.59 3.96
C ALA A 309 -37.75 -5.95 3.40
N ALA A 310 -37.87 -6.14 2.09
CA ALA A 310 -39.11 -6.56 1.43
C ALA A 310 -39.56 -7.95 1.89
N ALA A 311 -38.63 -8.91 1.97
CA ALA A 311 -38.93 -10.25 2.48
C ALA A 311 -39.41 -10.22 3.94
N LYS A 312 -38.75 -9.41 4.79
CA LYS A 312 -39.17 -9.22 6.19
C LYS A 312 -40.57 -8.61 6.29
N ARG A 313 -40.84 -7.57 5.49
CA ARG A 313 -42.16 -6.93 5.44
C ARG A 313 -43.24 -7.92 4.98
N SER A 314 -42.99 -8.67 3.90
CA SER A 314 -43.93 -9.68 3.41
C SER A 314 -44.20 -10.79 4.44
N ALA A 315 -43.17 -11.21 5.20
CA ALA A 315 -43.35 -12.19 6.27
C ALA A 315 -44.20 -11.64 7.42
N GLN A 316 -44.00 -10.36 7.79
CA GLN A 316 -44.82 -9.67 8.78
C GLN A 316 -46.26 -9.54 8.33
N ASP A 317 -46.50 -9.08 7.09
CA ASP A 317 -47.84 -8.94 6.51
C ASP A 317 -48.57 -10.29 6.49
N PHE A 318 -47.87 -11.38 6.12
CA PHE A 318 -48.43 -12.73 6.15
C PHE A 318 -48.79 -13.17 7.58
N GLN A 319 -47.92 -12.92 8.56
CA GLN A 319 -48.18 -13.25 9.96
C GLN A 319 -49.40 -12.49 10.50
N THR A 320 -49.53 -11.20 10.18
CA THR A 320 -50.69 -10.38 10.55
C THR A 320 -51.97 -10.93 9.92
N TYR A 321 -51.92 -11.37 8.66
CA TYR A 321 -53.06 -11.99 7.99
C TYR A 321 -53.48 -13.32 8.64
N VAL A 322 -52.52 -14.18 9.00
CA VAL A 322 -52.80 -15.44 9.73
C VAL A 322 -53.48 -15.16 11.07
N GLN A 323 -52.96 -14.22 11.86
CA GLN A 323 -53.56 -13.81 13.14
C GLN A 323 -54.98 -13.27 12.97
N PHE A 324 -55.24 -12.53 11.89
CA PHE A 324 -56.58 -12.05 11.55
C PHE A 324 -57.55 -13.23 11.28
N LEU A 325 -57.14 -14.21 10.48
CA LEU A 325 -57.95 -15.39 10.19
C LEU A 325 -58.24 -16.23 11.45
N GLU A 326 -57.24 -16.43 12.31
CA GLU A 326 -57.41 -17.13 13.59
C GLU A 326 -58.43 -16.42 14.49
N LYS A 327 -58.36 -15.08 14.56
CA LYS A 327 -59.32 -14.27 15.32
C LYS A 327 -60.74 -14.38 14.74
N GLU A 328 -60.90 -14.34 13.43
CA GLU A 328 -62.21 -14.54 12.79
C GLU A 328 -62.78 -15.94 13.07
N ALA A 329 -61.94 -16.98 12.98
CA ALA A 329 -62.34 -18.35 13.26
C ALA A 329 -62.79 -18.50 14.72
N TRP A 330 -62.04 -17.91 15.65
CA TRP A 330 -62.40 -17.88 17.07
C TRP A 330 -63.74 -17.16 17.30
N LEU A 331 -63.95 -15.98 16.71
CA LEU A 331 -65.22 -15.24 16.81
C LEU A 331 -66.40 -16.02 16.24
N LYS A 332 -66.22 -16.76 15.14
CA LYS A 332 -67.26 -17.63 14.57
C LYS A 332 -67.57 -18.80 15.49
N ALA A 333 -66.55 -19.43 16.06
CA ALA A 333 -66.72 -20.53 17.02
C ALA A 333 -67.40 -20.06 18.31
N GLU A 334 -67.04 -18.87 18.83
CA GLU A 334 -67.67 -18.25 20.00
C GLU A 334 -69.16 -17.96 19.75
N LYS A 335 -69.51 -17.38 18.59
CA LYS A 335 -70.91 -17.16 18.21
C LYS A 335 -71.70 -18.46 18.14
N ALA A 336 -71.15 -19.49 17.48
CA ALA A 336 -71.80 -20.79 17.37
C ALA A 336 -72.00 -21.47 18.74
N ALA A 337 -71.02 -21.37 19.64
CA ALA A 337 -71.14 -21.88 21.00
C ALA A 337 -72.20 -21.13 21.82
N ASN A 338 -72.27 -19.81 21.71
CA ASN A 338 -73.30 -19.01 22.39
C ASN A 338 -74.71 -19.33 21.89
N GLU A 339 -74.89 -19.58 20.58
CA GLU A 339 -76.17 -20.02 20.00
C GLU A 339 -76.58 -21.43 20.47
N GLN A 340 -75.63 -22.35 20.62
CA GLN A 340 -75.89 -23.74 21.01
C GLN A 340 -76.15 -23.91 22.52
N TYR A 341 -75.48 -23.13 23.37
CA TYR A 341 -75.48 -23.32 24.82
C TYR A 341 -76.17 -22.18 25.60
N GLY A 342 -76.71 -21.16 24.93
CA GLY A 342 -77.48 -20.09 25.57
C GLY A 342 -76.70 -19.26 26.58
N LEU A 343 -75.37 -19.17 26.43
CA LEU A 343 -74.52 -18.40 27.32
C LEU A 343 -74.65 -16.90 27.01
N PRO A 344 -74.77 -16.01 28.03
CA PRO A 344 -74.92 -14.59 27.81
C PRO A 344 -73.65 -14.03 27.18
N SER A 345 -73.78 -13.40 26.00
CA SER A 345 -72.67 -12.74 25.33
C SER A 345 -72.03 -11.73 26.29
N LYS A 346 -70.77 -11.92 26.66
CA LYS A 346 -70.03 -10.85 27.34
C LYS A 346 -69.94 -9.68 26.36
N ALA A 347 -70.65 -8.60 26.68
CA ALA A 347 -70.50 -7.33 25.99
C ALA A 347 -69.03 -6.94 26.05
N VAL A 348 -68.37 -6.91 24.89
CA VAL A 348 -67.04 -6.33 24.74
C VAL A 348 -67.18 -4.85 25.04
N SER A 349 -66.76 -4.41 26.22
CA SER A 349 -66.67 -2.99 26.54
C SER A 349 -65.58 -2.37 25.66
N SER A 350 -66.01 -1.58 24.69
CA SER A 350 -65.17 -0.60 24.01
C SER A 350 -64.79 0.49 25.02
N THR A 351 -63.63 0.35 25.65
CA THR A 351 -62.92 1.49 26.23
C THR A 351 -62.11 2.14 25.12
N SER A 352 -62.53 3.37 24.80
CA SER A 352 -61.89 4.40 23.98
C SER A 352 -60.45 4.67 24.35
#